data_AF-A0A2A2RYW2-F1
#
_entry.id   AF-A0A2A2RYW2-F1
#
_cell.length_a   1.000
_cell.length_b   1.000
_cell.length_c   1.000
_cell.angle_alpha   90.00
_cell.angle_beta   90.00
_cell.angle_gamma   90.00
#
_symmetry.space_group_name_H-M   'P 1'
#
loop_
_entity.id
_entity.type
_entity.pdbx_description
1 polymer ?
#
loop_
_entity_poly.entity_id
_entity_poly.type
_entity_poly.pdbx_seq_one_letter_code
_entity_poly.pdbx_strand_id
1 'polypeptide(L)'
;MWTPPPRCATNLDVLRWPAPLWLAQVDPTTLRLHRDTERTVLPLVGDGVKQPDDVAYSGNFHPVNISPNESWVTDDEMLPKRGWKGDLLLARIRWAKPNRSGRYPCLP
;
A
#
# COMPACT_ATOMS: atom_id res chain seq x y z
N MET A 1 -8.25 -20.53 -11.70
CA MET A 1 -7.96 -19.56 -12.77
C MET A 1 -7.48 -18.29 -12.09
N TRP A 2 -6.23 -17.89 -12.30
CA TRP A 2 -5.65 -16.70 -11.67
C TRP A 2 -6.14 -15.46 -12.40
N THR A 3 -6.80 -14.55 -11.68
CA THR A 3 -7.22 -13.25 -12.22
C THR A 3 -6.12 -12.23 -11.89
N PRO A 4 -5.55 -11.51 -12.87
CA PRO A 4 -4.56 -10.49 -12.58
C PRO A 4 -5.14 -9.39 -11.68
N PRO A 5 -4.32 -8.77 -10.81
CA PRO A 5 -4.76 -7.67 -9.95
C PRO A 5 -5.24 -6.47 -10.81
N PRO A 6 -6.11 -5.61 -10.25
CA PRO A 6 -6.63 -4.45 -10.97
C PRO A 6 -5.52 -3.47 -11.35
N ARG A 7 -5.41 -3.19 -12.66
CA ARG A 7 -4.59 -2.10 -13.22
C ARG A 7 -5.38 -0.78 -13.20
N CYS A 8 -4.72 0.35 -13.01
CA CYS A 8 -5.28 1.69 -13.10
C CYS A 8 -4.50 2.54 -14.11
N ALA A 9 -5.00 3.73 -14.44
CA ALA A 9 -4.45 4.55 -15.52
C ALA A 9 -2.97 4.92 -15.34
N THR A 10 -2.48 5.00 -14.09
CA THR A 10 -1.10 5.45 -13.80
C THR A 10 -0.06 4.34 -13.93
N ASN A 11 -0.47 3.12 -14.32
CA ASN A 11 0.25 1.94 -13.89
C ASN A 11 0.29 0.74 -14.86
N LEU A 12 -0.18 1.00 -16.08
CA LEU A 12 -0.54 -0.01 -17.06
C LEU A 12 0.64 -0.90 -17.49
N ASP A 13 1.85 -0.35 -17.51
CA ASP A 13 3.03 -0.99 -18.11
C ASP A 13 4.09 -1.43 -17.08
N VAL A 14 3.79 -1.34 -15.77
CA VAL A 14 4.70 -1.76 -14.69
C VAL A 14 4.49 -3.25 -14.36
N LEU A 15 5.57 -4.04 -14.44
CA LEU A 15 5.56 -5.47 -14.16
C LEU A 15 5.68 -5.75 -12.65
N ARG A 16 4.59 -6.29 -12.05
CA ARG A 16 4.41 -6.67 -10.62
C ARG A 16 4.03 -5.49 -9.69
N TRP A 17 2.92 -5.69 -8.95
CA TRP A 17 2.15 -4.68 -8.21
C TRP A 17 2.26 -4.91 -6.70
N PRO A 18 2.49 -3.85 -5.88
CA PRO A 18 1.33 -3.12 -5.33
C PRO A 18 1.39 -1.57 -5.20
N ALA A 19 2.25 -0.80 -5.89
CA ALA A 19 2.23 0.67 -5.79
C ALA A 19 1.39 1.34 -6.90
N PRO A 20 0.45 2.27 -6.62
CA PRO A 20 0.21 2.85 -5.31
C PRO A 20 -0.60 1.91 -4.42
N LEU A 21 -0.27 1.91 -3.13
CA LEU A 21 -1.07 1.27 -2.10
C LEU A 21 -2.18 2.22 -1.66
N TRP A 22 -3.39 1.69 -1.53
CA TRP A 22 -4.55 2.43 -1.06
C TRP A 22 -5.13 1.81 0.21
N LEU A 23 -5.74 2.66 1.03
CA LEU A 23 -6.51 2.30 2.22
C LEU A 23 -7.91 2.89 2.08
N ALA A 24 -8.93 2.10 2.38
CA ALA A 24 -10.31 2.56 2.50
C ALA A 24 -11.04 1.75 3.58
N GLN A 25 -12.14 2.30 4.07
CA GLN A 25 -13.05 1.61 4.98
C GLN A 25 -13.84 0.53 4.24
N VAL A 26 -14.16 -0.55 4.95
CA VAL A 26 -15.00 -1.65 4.46
C VAL A 26 -16.24 -1.73 5.33
N ASP A 27 -17.40 -1.84 4.70
CA ASP A 27 -18.66 -2.18 5.36
C ASP A 27 -18.62 -3.66 5.77
N PRO A 28 -18.63 -3.98 7.09
CA PRO A 28 -18.52 -5.36 7.56
C PRO A 28 -19.77 -6.20 7.28
N THR A 29 -20.91 -5.58 6.97
CA THR A 29 -22.16 -6.29 6.65
C THR A 29 -22.21 -6.65 5.17
N THR A 30 -21.92 -5.68 4.29
CA THR A 30 -21.99 -5.90 2.84
C THR A 30 -20.67 -6.37 2.22
N LEU A 31 -19.57 -6.31 2.97
CA LEU A 31 -18.21 -6.62 2.54
C LEU A 31 -17.74 -5.78 1.34
N ARG A 32 -18.21 -4.53 1.27
CA ARG A 32 -17.90 -3.58 0.20
C ARG A 32 -17.04 -2.44 0.70
N LEU A 33 -16.19 -1.92 -0.19
CA LEU A 33 -15.34 -0.77 0.07
C LEU A 33 -16.14 0.54 0.00
N HIS A 34 -15.92 1.43 0.95
CA HIS A 34 -16.36 2.82 0.88
C HIS A 34 -15.36 3.63 0.03
N ARG A 35 -15.64 3.75 -1.27
CA ARG A 35 -14.75 4.41 -2.24
C ARG A 35 -14.44 5.88 -1.89
N ASP A 36 -15.38 6.57 -1.26
CA ASP A 36 -15.23 7.95 -0.77
C ASP A 36 -14.22 8.09 0.38
N THR A 37 -13.86 6.98 1.02
CA THR A 37 -12.85 6.93 2.10
C THR A 37 -11.46 6.51 1.62
N GLU A 38 -11.29 6.27 0.32
CA GLU A 38 -10.02 5.83 -0.25
C GLU A 38 -8.93 6.91 -0.12
N ARG A 39 -7.78 6.49 0.39
CA ARG A 39 -6.58 7.31 0.60
C ARG A 39 -5.35 6.57 0.13
N THR A 40 -4.40 7.28 -0.44
CA THR A 40 -3.08 6.71 -0.79
C THR A 40 -2.25 6.51 0.47
N VAL A 41 -1.71 5.30 0.65
CA VAL A 41 -0.79 4.91 1.73
C VAL A 41 0.65 5.08 1.28
N LEU A 42 0.99 4.47 0.14
CA LEU A 42 2.28 4.66 -0.54
C LEU A 42 1.98 4.97 -2.00
N PRO A 43 2.43 6.12 -2.53
CA PRO A 43 2.19 6.48 -3.93
C PRO A 43 3.09 5.66 -4.87
N LEU A 44 2.74 5.64 -6.15
CA LEU A 44 3.69 5.29 -7.19
C LEU A 44 4.70 6.44 -7.32
N VAL A 45 5.99 6.14 -7.22
CA VAL A 45 7.06 7.10 -7.47
C VAL A 45 7.58 6.88 -8.89
N GLY A 46 7.51 7.92 -9.72
CA GLY A 46 7.92 7.87 -11.14
C GLY A 46 6.75 7.82 -12.13
N ASP A 47 7.04 7.52 -13.40
CA ASP A 47 6.06 7.45 -14.49
C ASP A 47 5.93 6.01 -15.00
N GLY A 48 4.92 5.30 -14.50
CA GLY A 48 4.66 3.90 -14.86
C GLY A 48 4.12 3.66 -16.27
N VAL A 49 4.02 4.70 -17.11
CA VAL A 49 3.54 4.60 -18.50
C VAL A 49 4.67 4.98 -19.46
N LYS A 50 5.30 6.14 -19.27
CA LYS A 50 6.36 6.61 -20.17
C LYS A 50 7.75 6.09 -19.81
N GLN A 51 7.99 5.78 -18.53
CA GLN A 51 9.29 5.34 -18.01
C GLN A 51 9.13 4.15 -17.04
N PRO A 52 8.47 3.05 -17.47
CA PRO A 52 8.14 1.95 -16.56
C PRO A 52 9.36 1.23 -15.97
N ASP A 53 10.50 1.23 -16.68
CA ASP A 53 11.77 0.65 -16.18
C ASP A 53 12.41 1.47 -15.05
N ASP A 54 11.96 2.72 -14.84
CA ASP A 54 12.45 3.63 -13.80
C ASP A 54 11.56 3.66 -12.56
N VAL A 55 10.49 2.87 -12.56
CA VAL A 55 9.57 2.73 -11.44
C VAL A 55 9.99 1.55 -10.58
N ALA A 56 10.06 1.76 -9.27
CA ALA A 56 10.39 0.72 -8.33
C ALA A 56 9.27 -0.33 -8.28
N TYR A 57 9.68 -1.59 -8.31
CA TYR A 57 8.82 -2.74 -8.13
C TYR A 57 8.61 -2.89 -6.63
N SER A 58 7.39 -2.64 -6.21
CA SER A 58 6.98 -2.76 -4.82
C SER A 58 6.73 -4.25 -4.49
N GLY A 59 7.12 -4.62 -3.27
CA GLY A 59 7.23 -5.98 -2.77
C GLY A 59 6.00 -6.42 -2.00
N ASN A 60 6.22 -7.04 -0.84
CA ASN A 60 5.13 -7.42 0.06
C ASN A 60 4.96 -6.35 1.12
N PHE A 61 3.77 -5.77 1.19
CA PHE A 61 3.44 -4.84 2.25
C PHE A 61 2.93 -5.55 3.52
N HIS A 62 3.20 -4.95 4.68
CA HIS A 62 2.71 -5.43 5.96
C HIS A 62 2.07 -4.30 6.77
N PRO A 63 0.75 -4.37 7.05
CA PRO A 63 0.11 -3.48 8.01
C PRO A 63 0.29 -4.00 9.44
N VAL A 64 0.68 -3.12 10.36
CA VAL A 64 0.80 -3.43 11.80
C VAL A 64 0.13 -2.34 12.64
N ASN A 65 -0.57 -2.74 13.69
CA ASN A 65 -1.13 -1.81 14.67
C ASN A 65 -0.07 -1.51 15.74
N ILE A 66 0.33 -0.25 15.86
CA ILE A 66 1.33 0.19 16.84
C ILE A 66 0.66 0.63 18.13
N SER A 67 -0.40 1.43 17.99
CA SER A 67 -1.24 1.89 19.10
C SER A 67 -2.68 2.10 18.62
N PRO A 68 -3.66 2.35 19.51
CA PRO A 68 -5.01 2.68 19.09
C PRO A 68 -5.07 3.89 18.16
N ASN A 69 -4.11 4.81 18.24
CA ASN A 69 -4.11 6.04 17.44
C ASN A 69 -3.22 5.95 16.21
N GLU A 70 -2.45 4.86 16.04
CA GLU A 70 -1.47 4.75 14.97
C GLU A 70 -1.28 3.31 14.46
N SER A 71 -1.35 3.15 13.15
CA SER A 71 -0.97 1.91 12.45
C SER A 71 0.10 2.23 11.41
N TRP A 72 1.00 1.29 11.17
CA TRP A 72 2.05 1.41 10.16
C TRP A 72 1.78 0.46 9.00
N VAL A 73 2.22 0.86 7.81
CA VAL A 73 2.33 -0.02 6.66
C VAL A 73 3.77 0.05 6.18
N THR A 74 4.46 -1.08 6.21
CA THR A 74 5.81 -1.22 5.66
C THR A 74 5.74 -1.91 4.32
N ASP A 75 6.65 -1.57 3.42
CA ASP A 75 6.79 -2.22 2.13
C ASP A 75 8.24 -2.14 1.68
N ASP A 76 8.70 -3.14 0.93
CA ASP A 76 10.00 -3.11 0.27
C ASP A 76 9.82 -2.70 -1.19
N GLU A 77 10.72 -1.86 -1.72
CA GLU A 77 10.72 -1.56 -3.15
C GLU A 77 12.08 -1.82 -3.77
N MET A 78 12.09 -2.14 -5.07
CA MET A 78 13.32 -2.49 -5.77
C MET A 78 13.29 -2.03 -7.24
N LEU A 79 14.44 -1.61 -7.77
CA LEU A 79 14.65 -1.22 -9.16
C LEU A 79 15.58 -2.23 -9.86
N PRO A 80 15.07 -3.36 -10.40
CA PRO A 80 15.91 -4.36 -11.04
C PRO A 80 16.69 -3.81 -12.25
N LYS A 81 16.08 -2.90 -13.01
CA LYS A 81 16.67 -2.26 -14.19
C LYS A 81 17.70 -1.17 -13.86
N ARG A 82 17.77 -0.74 -12.61
CA ARG A 82 18.74 0.25 -12.11
C ARG A 82 19.71 -0.36 -11.08
N GLY A 83 20.07 -1.62 -11.29
CA GLY A 83 21.11 -2.29 -10.52
C GLY A 83 20.63 -2.88 -9.20
N TRP A 84 19.37 -3.31 -9.12
CA TRP A 84 18.79 -4.01 -7.95
C TRP A 84 18.90 -3.20 -6.65
N LYS A 85 18.75 -1.88 -6.76
CA LYS A 85 18.67 -0.97 -5.60
C LYS A 85 17.25 -0.93 -5.08
N GLY A 86 17.07 -0.62 -3.81
CA GLY A 86 15.76 -0.60 -3.19
C GLY A 86 15.75 0.12 -1.85
N ASP A 87 14.56 0.53 -1.44
CA ASP A 87 14.31 1.23 -0.20
C ASP A 87 13.29 0.45 0.65
N LEU A 88 13.35 0.64 1.97
CA LEU A 88 12.28 0.23 2.89
C LEU A 88 11.34 1.42 3.06
N LEU A 89 10.10 1.25 2.63
CA LEU A 89 9.05 2.25 2.75
C LEU A 89 8.28 2.06 4.05
N LEU A 90 7.89 3.19 4.66
CA LEU A 90 7.03 3.22 5.85
C LEU A 90 5.99 4.33 5.70
N ALA A 91 4.73 3.94 5.71
CA ALA A 91 3.60 4.85 5.86
C ALA A 91 3.04 4.78 7.28
N ARG A 92 2.70 5.94 7.85
CA ARG A 92 2.04 6.05 9.16
C ARG A 92 0.59 6.50 8.98
N ILE A 93 -0.34 5.67 9.42
CA ILE A 93 -1.77 5.97 9.47
C ILE A 93 -2.08 6.50 10.86
N ARG A 94 -2.46 7.78 10.94
CA ARG A 94 -2.95 8.39 12.18
C ARG A 94 -4.46 8.34 12.22
N TRP A 95 -5.02 7.72 13.24
CA TRP A 95 -6.46 7.53 13.36
C TRP A 95 -7.14 8.71 14.06
N ALA A 96 -8.15 9.28 13.41
CA ALA A 96 -8.99 10.31 14.02
C ALA A 96 -9.84 9.78 15.20
N LYS A 97 -10.12 8.47 15.20
CA LYS A 97 -10.77 7.74 16.30
C LYS A 97 -9.93 6.53 16.63
N PRO A 98 -9.70 6.20 17.92
CA PRO A 98 -8.91 5.04 18.29
C PRO A 98 -9.39 3.77 17.59
N ASN A 99 -8.49 3.10 16.88
CA ASN A 99 -8.69 1.77 16.36
C ASN A 99 -8.97 0.81 17.53
N ARG A 100 -9.98 -0.04 17.40
CA ARG A 100 -10.39 -1.01 18.44
C ARG A 100 -10.29 -2.47 17.99
N SER A 101 -9.94 -2.71 16.73
CA SER A 101 -9.83 -4.06 16.18
C SER A 101 -8.40 -4.61 16.25
N GLY A 102 -7.41 -3.77 16.56
CA GLY A 102 -6.01 -4.15 16.60
C GLY A 102 -5.62 -4.94 17.84
N ARG A 103 -4.71 -5.90 17.67
CA ARG A 103 -3.84 -6.36 18.76
C ARG A 103 -2.68 -5.37 18.86
N TYR A 104 -2.46 -4.82 20.05
CA TYR A 104 -1.42 -3.82 20.30
C TYR A 104 -0.27 -4.48 21.06
N PRO A 105 0.89 -4.72 20.42
CA PRO A 105 2.01 -5.38 21.09
C PRO A 105 2.62 -4.54 22.22
N CYS A 106 2.29 -3.24 22.30
CA CYS A 106 2.87 -2.28 23.24
C CYS A 106 1.89 -1.79 24.31
N LEU A 107 0.68 -2.36 24.39
CA LEU A 107 -0.26 -2.07 25.48
C LEU A 107 -0.38 -3.31 26.39
N PRO A 108 -0.29 -3.15 27.72
CA PRO A 108 -0.48 -4.24 28.67
C PRO A 108 -1.90 -4.80 28.65
#